data_AF-A0A964D0V9-F1
#
_entry.id   AF-A0A964D0V9-F1
#
_cell.length_a   1.000
_cell.length_b   1.000
_cell.length_c   1.000
_cell.angle_alpha   90.00
_cell.angle_beta   90.00
_cell.angle_gamma   90.00
#
_symmetry.space_group_name_H-M   'P 1'
#
loop_
_entity.id
_entity.type
_entity.pdbx_description
1 polymer ?
#
loop_
_entity_poly.entity_id
_entity_poly.type
_entity_poly.pdbx_seq_one_letter_code
_entity_poly.pdbx_strand_id
1 'polypeptide(L)'
;MVKKNRNVVSSNPESKVKVGLSLTPSSADRLNAIARKLGISRSELLERLAKGALDISKDKSQVSVTWKKGEETAVDTAELEGETAEESDINDAITAETLLDSVSVQSNPLEASYESLQQQLSEGESAIAELQQQLADKQTLEAQLQETVSKSSYESLQHQFAEKEHLANELQQQLASKSSNLESLQHQFAEKEHLANGLQQQLASKSSDLESLQHQLGEKEHWANGLQQQLASKSSDLESLQHQFAEKEHCANELQQQLASKSSDLESLQHQLGEKEHWANELQQQLASKSSDLESLQHQLGEKESAIASLQQQFATEKQNLESQLQETVSKSSYEALQQELAEKSSAIGNLQVQLTEFHSLKDQLSQSAAKQLNYEALQQESQEQLKTIKALREQLVQMQAVAGIGEAYLNKWRRP
;
A
#
# COMPACT_ATOMS: atom_id res chain seq x y z
N MET A 1 -49.99 -14.72 -13.77
CA MET A 1 -50.87 -14.34 -14.89
C MET A 1 -50.11 -14.54 -16.20
N VAL A 2 -50.55 -15.52 -16.97
CA VAL A 2 -50.06 -15.83 -18.31
C VAL A 2 -50.70 -14.85 -19.29
N LYS A 3 -49.92 -14.23 -20.17
CA LYS A 3 -50.43 -13.74 -21.46
C LYS A 3 -49.55 -14.27 -22.59
N LYS A 4 -50.04 -15.38 -23.17
CA LYS A 4 -49.73 -15.81 -24.53
C LYS A 4 -50.31 -14.79 -25.51
N ASN A 5 -49.57 -14.48 -26.56
CA ASN A 5 -50.03 -14.28 -27.95
C ASN A 5 -48.85 -13.74 -28.75
N ARG A 6 -48.59 -14.11 -30.00
CA ARG A 6 -49.01 -15.22 -30.87
C ARG A 6 -48.06 -15.05 -32.06
N ASN A 7 -47.39 -16.11 -32.47
CA ASN A 7 -46.59 -16.12 -33.69
C ASN A 7 -47.52 -15.85 -34.88
N VAL A 8 -47.20 -14.84 -35.70
CA VAL A 8 -47.61 -14.79 -37.10
C VAL A 8 -46.33 -14.85 -37.90
N VAL A 9 -46.10 -16.02 -38.48
CA VAL A 9 -45.08 -16.23 -39.51
C VAL A 9 -45.65 -15.62 -40.78
N SER A 10 -45.03 -14.56 -41.29
CA SER A 10 -45.05 -14.27 -42.73
C SER A 10 -43.64 -14.44 -43.26
N SER A 11 -43.55 -15.31 -44.26
CA SER A 11 -42.39 -15.76 -44.99
C SER A 11 -41.66 -14.64 -45.75
N ASN A 12 -40.32 -14.69 -45.62
CA ASN A 12 -39.27 -14.23 -46.53
C ASN A 12 -38.75 -12.77 -46.46
N PRO A 13 -37.44 -12.57 -46.76
CA PRO A 13 -36.50 -11.98 -45.81
C PRO A 13 -35.63 -10.90 -46.46
N GLU A 14 -35.89 -9.63 -46.17
CA GLU A 14 -34.91 -8.58 -46.44
C GLU A 14 -34.64 -7.88 -45.11
N SER A 15 -33.47 -8.15 -44.51
CA SER A 15 -33.00 -7.40 -43.36
C SER A 15 -32.98 -5.92 -43.73
N LYS A 16 -33.83 -5.11 -43.10
CA LYS A 16 -33.86 -3.65 -43.34
C LYS A 16 -32.49 -3.06 -43.00
N VAL A 17 -31.71 -2.71 -44.03
CA VAL A 17 -30.43 -2.00 -43.86
C VAL A 17 -30.73 -0.52 -43.73
N LYS A 18 -30.27 0.09 -42.63
CA LYS A 18 -30.42 1.53 -42.40
C LYS A 18 -29.38 2.28 -43.23
N VAL A 19 -29.81 2.85 -44.35
CA VAL A 19 -28.95 3.67 -45.21
C VAL A 19 -29.05 5.14 -44.76
N GLY A 20 -27.93 5.73 -44.34
CA GLY A 20 -27.86 7.15 -44.01
C GLY A 20 -27.66 7.99 -45.27
N LEU A 21 -28.63 8.84 -45.61
CA LEU A 21 -28.54 9.76 -46.75
C LEU A 21 -28.50 11.20 -46.23
N SER A 22 -27.38 11.88 -46.44
CA SER A 22 -27.24 13.31 -46.15
C SER A 22 -27.86 14.11 -47.29
N LEU A 23 -28.97 14.78 -47.00
CA LEU A 23 -29.66 15.66 -47.95
C LEU A 23 -29.63 17.09 -47.42
N THR A 24 -29.55 18.06 -48.31
CA THR A 24 -29.79 19.46 -47.93
C THR A 24 -31.23 19.62 -47.42
N PRO A 25 -31.51 20.56 -46.50
CA PRO A 25 -32.85 20.74 -45.92
C PRO A 25 -33.94 20.91 -46.99
N SER A 26 -33.66 21.72 -48.01
CA SER A 26 -34.56 21.93 -49.17
C SER A 26 -34.86 20.64 -49.94
N SER A 27 -33.89 19.73 -50.06
CA SER A 27 -34.07 18.46 -50.75
C SER A 27 -34.87 17.47 -49.90
N ALA A 28 -34.65 17.46 -48.58
CA ALA A 28 -35.43 16.64 -47.65
C ALA A 28 -36.90 17.08 -47.61
N ASP A 29 -37.16 18.39 -47.64
CA ASP A 29 -38.52 18.95 -47.67
C ASP A 29 -39.25 18.62 -48.97
N ARG A 30 -38.56 18.73 -50.12
CA ARG A 30 -39.12 18.32 -51.42
C ARG A 30 -39.47 16.83 -51.44
N LEU A 31 -38.62 15.98 -50.89
CA LEU A 31 -38.84 14.54 -50.86
C LEU A 31 -40.03 14.18 -49.94
N ASN A 32 -40.16 14.86 -48.79
CA ASN A 32 -41.33 14.75 -47.92
C ASN A 32 -42.62 15.23 -48.61
N ALA A 33 -42.56 16.32 -49.38
CA ALA A 33 -43.71 16.83 -50.12
C ALA A 33 -44.17 15.85 -51.20
N ILE A 34 -43.24 15.24 -51.94
CA ILE A 34 -43.54 14.21 -52.95
C ILE A 34 -44.15 12.96 -52.30
N ALA A 35 -43.58 12.48 -51.19
CA ALA A 35 -44.11 11.33 -50.45
C ALA A 35 -45.55 11.57 -49.97
N ARG A 36 -45.85 12.76 -49.43
CA ARG A 36 -47.21 13.15 -49.03
C ARG A 36 -48.18 13.21 -50.21
N LYS A 37 -47.74 13.77 -51.35
CA LYS A 37 -48.58 13.89 -52.56
C LYS A 37 -48.93 12.51 -53.14
N LEU A 38 -48.06 11.52 -52.94
CA LEU A 38 -48.24 10.14 -53.37
C LEU A 38 -48.89 9.23 -52.29
N GLY A 39 -49.16 9.76 -51.09
CA GLY A 39 -49.78 9.01 -49.99
C GLY A 39 -48.93 7.88 -49.41
N ILE A 40 -47.61 7.90 -49.61
CA ILE A 40 -46.69 6.85 -49.16
C ILE A 40 -45.66 7.39 -48.16
N SER A 41 -45.03 6.49 -47.40
CA SER A 41 -43.97 6.87 -46.45
C SER A 41 -42.67 7.23 -47.17
N ARG A 42 -41.83 8.06 -46.55
CA ARG A 42 -40.52 8.45 -47.09
C ARG A 42 -39.63 7.25 -47.40
N SER A 43 -39.63 6.25 -46.52
CA SER A 43 -38.85 5.02 -46.69
C SER A 43 -39.38 4.17 -47.86
N GLU A 44 -40.69 4.10 -48.02
CA GLU A 44 -41.33 3.36 -49.13
C GLU A 44 -41.04 4.02 -50.49
N LEU A 45 -41.06 5.35 -50.55
CA LEU A 45 -40.68 6.11 -51.74
C LEU A 45 -39.23 5.80 -52.16
N LEU A 46 -38.30 5.80 -51.20
CA LEU A 46 -36.89 5.52 -51.44
C LEU A 46 -36.65 4.06 -51.83
N GLU A 47 -37.39 3.13 -51.23
CA GLU A 47 -37.30 1.70 -51.54
C GLU A 47 -37.83 1.41 -52.96
N ARG A 48 -38.94 2.02 -53.36
CA ARG A 48 -39.47 1.92 -54.74
C ARG A 48 -38.55 2.54 -55.77
N LEU A 49 -37.88 3.64 -55.40
CA LEU A 49 -36.87 4.28 -56.24
C LEU A 49 -35.63 3.39 -56.40
N ALA A 50 -35.16 2.79 -55.30
CA ALA A 50 -34.03 1.85 -55.31
C ALA A 50 -34.34 0.54 -56.07
N LYS A 51 -35.61 0.10 -56.07
CA LYS A 51 -36.09 -1.06 -56.84
C LYS A 51 -36.33 -0.76 -58.33
N GLY A 52 -36.04 0.46 -58.81
CA GLY A 52 -36.09 0.80 -60.23
C GLY A 52 -37.49 0.92 -60.85
N ALA A 53 -38.54 1.10 -60.03
CA ALA A 53 -39.91 1.21 -60.51
C ALA A 53 -40.23 2.63 -61.03
N LEU A 54 -39.48 3.12 -62.02
CA LEU A 54 -39.68 4.42 -62.66
C LEU A 54 -39.88 4.22 -64.15
N ASP A 55 -41.06 4.58 -64.66
CA ASP A 55 -41.30 4.72 -66.10
C ASP A 55 -41.51 6.21 -66.40
N ILE A 56 -40.62 6.79 -67.21
CA ILE A 56 -40.66 8.20 -67.57
C ILE A 56 -41.20 8.28 -68.99
N SER A 57 -42.52 8.47 -69.12
CA SER A 57 -43.10 8.82 -70.41
C SER A 57 -43.12 10.34 -70.57
N LYS A 58 -42.56 10.82 -71.68
CA LYS A 58 -42.45 12.25 -72.00
C LYS A 58 -43.42 12.58 -73.11
N ASP A 59 -44.48 13.32 -72.80
CA ASP A 59 -45.27 14.03 -73.81
C ASP A 59 -45.40 15.53 -73.48
N LYS A 60 -45.47 16.33 -74.54
CA LYS A 60 -44.88 17.67 -74.74
C LYS A 60 -45.32 18.84 -73.85
N SER A 61 -45.96 18.67 -72.70
CA SER A 61 -46.24 19.83 -71.83
C SER A 61 -46.46 19.58 -70.32
N GLN A 62 -46.46 18.32 -69.83
CA GLN A 62 -46.45 18.04 -68.39
C GLN A 62 -45.74 16.72 -68.07
N VAL A 63 -44.81 16.74 -67.10
CA VAL A 63 -44.26 15.51 -66.50
C VAL A 63 -45.26 15.01 -65.46
N SER A 64 -45.99 13.94 -65.77
CA SER A 64 -46.85 13.25 -64.80
C SER A 64 -46.18 11.93 -64.38
N VAL A 65 -46.02 11.73 -63.07
CA VAL A 65 -45.44 10.51 -62.49
C VAL A 65 -46.60 9.62 -62.05
N THR A 66 -46.88 8.55 -62.79
CA THR A 66 -47.88 7.55 -62.41
C THR A 66 -47.21 6.22 -62.06
N TRP A 67 -47.66 5.62 -60.96
CA TRP A 67 -47.12 4.37 -60.42
C TRP A 67 -48.07 3.23 -60.75
N LYS A 68 -47.58 2.12 -61.31
CA LYS A 68 -48.43 0.98 -61.70
C LYS A 68 -49.08 0.31 -60.48
N LYS A 69 -50.41 0.22 -60.50
CA LYS A 69 -51.19 -0.81 -59.81
C LYS A 69 -51.44 -1.93 -60.82
N GLY A 70 -51.20 -3.17 -60.42
CA GLY A 70 -51.27 -4.35 -61.29
C GLY A 70 -52.69 -4.80 -61.63
N GLU A 71 -52.71 -5.65 -62.66
CA GLU A 71 -53.72 -6.62 -63.13
C GLU A 71 -54.80 -6.20 -64.15
N GLU A 72 -54.66 -6.87 -65.32
CA GLU A 72 -55.68 -7.57 -66.10
C GLU A 72 -56.50 -6.91 -67.24
N THR A 73 -56.39 -7.62 -68.39
CA THR A 73 -57.39 -7.86 -69.45
C THR A 73 -57.77 -6.76 -70.43
N ALA A 74 -57.22 -6.90 -71.65
CA ALA A 74 -57.88 -7.12 -72.94
C ALA A 74 -59.04 -6.22 -73.43
N VAL A 75 -59.05 -6.09 -74.77
CA VAL A 75 -60.16 -5.81 -75.70
C VAL A 75 -60.17 -4.39 -76.32
N ASP A 76 -59.57 -4.31 -77.52
CA ASP A 76 -60.23 -4.14 -78.83
C ASP A 76 -60.85 -2.80 -79.32
N THR A 77 -60.63 -2.60 -80.62
CA THR A 77 -61.40 -1.89 -81.67
C THR A 77 -61.36 -0.37 -81.89
N ALA A 78 -61.43 -0.07 -83.20
CA ALA A 78 -62.03 1.08 -83.90
C ALA A 78 -61.13 2.31 -84.09
N GLU A 79 -60.64 2.60 -85.30
CA GLU A 79 -61.31 3.16 -86.49
C GLU A 79 -60.84 4.61 -86.66
N LEU A 80 -60.40 4.96 -87.87
CA LEU A 80 -61.04 6.01 -88.66
C LEU A 80 -60.41 6.09 -90.06
N GLU A 81 -61.29 5.91 -91.04
CA GLU A 81 -61.12 6.02 -92.49
C GLU A 81 -61.10 7.48 -92.98
N GLY A 82 -60.83 7.64 -94.28
CA GLY A 82 -61.16 8.81 -95.11
C GLY A 82 -59.93 9.55 -95.63
N GLU A 83 -59.73 9.87 -96.91
CA GLU A 83 -60.64 9.99 -98.05
C GLU A 83 -59.90 9.73 -99.39
N THR A 84 -60.68 9.30 -100.38
CA THR A 84 -60.36 8.93 -101.77
C THR A 84 -60.91 9.96 -102.78
N ALA A 85 -60.43 9.85 -104.04
CA ALA A 85 -61.01 10.32 -105.33
C ALA A 85 -61.00 11.84 -105.59
N GLU A 86 -60.85 12.38 -106.80
CA GLU A 86 -61.42 12.05 -108.14
C GLU A 86 -60.32 12.21 -109.25
N GLU A 87 -60.16 11.37 -110.30
CA GLU A 87 -60.97 11.18 -111.55
C GLU A 87 -61.26 12.49 -112.33
N SER A 88 -61.26 12.61 -113.67
CA SER A 88 -61.02 11.73 -114.83
C SER A 88 -61.04 12.58 -116.12
N ASP A 89 -60.62 11.97 -117.23
CA ASP A 89 -60.55 12.47 -118.62
C ASP A 89 -61.84 13.07 -119.23
N ILE A 90 -61.66 13.93 -120.25
CA ILE A 90 -62.64 14.16 -121.32
C ILE A 90 -61.91 14.22 -122.69
N ASN A 91 -62.15 13.19 -123.50
CA ASN A 91 -62.04 13.20 -124.96
C ASN A 91 -63.27 13.90 -125.55
N ASP A 92 -63.14 14.52 -126.73
CA ASP A 92 -64.19 14.46 -127.75
C ASP A 92 -63.67 14.85 -129.14
N ALA A 93 -63.85 13.92 -130.07
CA ALA A 93 -63.79 14.08 -131.52
C ALA A 93 -65.02 13.35 -132.06
N ILE A 94 -65.78 13.95 -133.00
CA ILE A 94 -66.90 13.38 -133.81
C ILE A 94 -67.56 14.63 -134.46
N THR A 95 -67.95 14.73 -135.74
CA THR A 95 -68.17 13.77 -136.84
C THR A 95 -68.41 14.53 -138.14
N ALA A 96 -68.14 13.87 -139.28
CA ALA A 96 -68.63 14.25 -140.59
C ALA A 96 -70.06 13.71 -140.82
N GLU A 97 -70.88 14.50 -141.49
CA GLU A 97 -72.30 14.28 -141.77
C GLU A 97 -72.49 13.76 -143.22
N THR A 98 -73.25 12.67 -143.34
CA THR A 98 -73.74 12.02 -144.56
C THR A 98 -74.98 12.73 -145.15
N LEU A 99 -75.25 12.56 -146.46
CA LEU A 99 -76.56 12.27 -147.14
C LEU A 99 -76.32 12.38 -148.69
N LEU A 100 -76.46 11.31 -149.53
CA LEU A 100 -77.66 10.78 -150.22
C LEU A 100 -78.35 11.81 -151.16
N ASP A 101 -78.98 11.55 -152.31
CA ASP A 101 -79.20 10.45 -153.27
C ASP A 101 -80.18 11.02 -154.35
N SER A 102 -80.27 10.40 -155.53
CA SER A 102 -81.36 10.45 -156.54
C SER A 102 -81.56 11.66 -157.50
N VAL A 103 -80.98 11.52 -158.70
CA VAL A 103 -81.62 11.34 -160.04
C VAL A 103 -82.88 12.15 -160.48
N SER A 104 -82.65 12.89 -161.57
CA SER A 104 -83.51 13.20 -162.75
C SER A 104 -84.32 14.52 -162.79
N VAL A 105 -83.96 15.40 -163.73
CA VAL A 105 -84.62 15.67 -165.04
C VAL A 105 -84.18 17.06 -165.56
N GLN A 106 -83.51 17.03 -166.73
CA GLN A 106 -83.36 18.05 -167.78
C GLN A 106 -83.49 19.56 -167.43
N SER A 107 -82.39 20.32 -167.52
CA SER A 107 -82.09 21.31 -168.60
C SER A 107 -80.81 22.16 -168.32
N ASN A 108 -79.89 22.19 -169.30
CA ASN A 108 -78.66 23.03 -169.47
C ASN A 108 -77.54 23.07 -168.38
N PRO A 109 -76.37 22.39 -168.58
CA PRO A 109 -75.31 22.19 -167.58
C PRO A 109 -73.98 22.96 -167.80
N LEU A 110 -73.96 24.20 -168.31
CA LEU A 110 -72.68 24.89 -168.64
C LEU A 110 -72.36 26.15 -167.80
N GLU A 111 -73.35 26.89 -167.27
CA GLU A 111 -73.10 28.11 -166.48
C GLU A 111 -72.71 27.83 -165.02
N ALA A 112 -73.31 26.83 -164.37
CA ALA A 112 -73.01 26.47 -162.98
C ALA A 112 -71.57 25.94 -162.76
N SER A 113 -70.94 25.38 -163.81
CA SER A 113 -69.55 24.90 -163.73
C SER A 113 -68.53 26.03 -163.75
N TYR A 114 -68.87 27.19 -164.31
CA TYR A 114 -67.95 28.33 -164.41
C TYR A 114 -67.91 29.14 -163.10
N GLU A 115 -69.08 29.34 -162.48
CA GLU A 115 -69.17 29.99 -161.17
C GLU A 115 -68.46 29.18 -160.07
N SER A 116 -68.59 27.84 -160.08
CA SER A 116 -67.88 26.98 -159.12
C SER A 116 -66.35 27.04 -159.27
N LEU A 117 -65.84 27.21 -160.49
CA LEU A 117 -64.39 27.30 -160.76
C LEU A 117 -63.81 28.67 -160.37
N GLN A 118 -64.58 29.75 -160.55
CA GLN A 118 -64.22 31.08 -160.04
C GLN A 118 -64.19 31.10 -158.50
N GLN A 119 -65.14 30.43 -157.86
CA GLN A 119 -65.16 30.32 -156.40
C GLN A 119 -63.96 29.51 -155.88
N GLN A 120 -63.59 28.40 -156.52
CA GLN A 120 -62.40 27.63 -156.15
C GLN A 120 -61.09 28.39 -156.36
N LEU A 121 -60.99 29.23 -157.40
CA LEU A 121 -59.84 30.10 -157.60
C LEU A 121 -59.74 31.17 -156.50
N SER A 122 -60.87 31.79 -156.15
CA SER A 122 -60.95 32.75 -155.03
C SER A 122 -60.60 32.10 -153.69
N GLU A 123 -61.08 30.90 -153.43
CA GLU A 123 -60.76 30.14 -152.20
C GLU A 123 -59.28 29.72 -152.20
N GLY A 124 -58.73 29.32 -153.35
CA GLY A 124 -57.32 29.02 -153.52
C GLY A 124 -56.41 30.24 -153.33
N GLU A 125 -56.82 31.42 -153.83
CA GLU A 125 -56.12 32.68 -153.62
C GLU A 125 -56.15 33.11 -152.14
N SER A 126 -57.29 32.95 -151.46
CA SER A 126 -57.38 33.15 -150.00
C SER A 126 -56.51 32.17 -149.22
N ALA A 127 -56.47 30.89 -149.60
CA ALA A 127 -55.62 29.90 -148.94
C ALA A 127 -54.12 30.15 -149.15
N ILE A 128 -53.73 30.63 -150.34
CA ILE A 128 -52.34 31.04 -150.62
C ILE A 128 -51.98 32.29 -149.81
N ALA A 129 -52.87 33.27 -149.72
CA ALA A 129 -52.66 34.45 -148.89
C ALA A 129 -52.52 34.08 -147.40
N GLU A 130 -53.32 33.12 -146.91
CA GLU A 130 -53.25 32.63 -145.54
C GLU A 130 -51.96 31.84 -145.26
N LEU A 131 -51.50 31.01 -146.20
CA LEU A 131 -50.20 30.33 -146.10
C LEU A 131 -49.02 31.31 -146.17
N GLN A 132 -49.11 32.37 -146.98
CA GLN A 132 -48.11 33.44 -147.02
C GLN A 132 -48.07 34.21 -145.70
N GLN A 133 -49.23 34.49 -145.10
CA GLN A 133 -49.32 35.09 -143.78
C GLN A 133 -48.72 34.17 -142.71
N GLN A 134 -49.06 32.88 -142.70
CA GLN A 134 -48.48 31.90 -141.76
C GLN A 134 -46.96 31.78 -141.91
N LEU A 135 -46.43 31.87 -143.13
CA LEU A 135 -44.99 31.83 -143.37
C LEU A 135 -44.31 33.11 -142.89
N ALA A 136 -44.93 34.28 -143.08
CA ALA A 136 -44.45 35.54 -142.53
C ALA A 136 -44.49 35.56 -141.00
N ASP A 137 -45.56 35.04 -140.39
CA ASP A 137 -45.71 34.89 -138.94
C ASP A 137 -44.67 33.93 -138.37
N LYS A 138 -44.36 32.83 -139.09
CA LYS A 138 -43.31 31.89 -138.70
C LYS A 138 -41.91 32.49 -138.82
N GLN A 139 -41.64 33.26 -139.87
CA GLN A 139 -40.37 33.97 -140.04
C GLN A 139 -40.18 35.06 -138.98
N THR A 140 -41.22 35.79 -138.62
CA THR A 140 -41.17 36.77 -137.53
C THR A 140 -41.00 36.09 -136.17
N LEU A 141 -41.64 34.94 -135.93
CA LEU A 141 -41.42 34.15 -134.72
C LEU A 141 -39.99 33.59 -134.63
N GLU A 142 -39.41 33.14 -135.74
CA GLU A 142 -38.03 32.65 -135.80
C GLU A 142 -37.02 33.78 -135.54
N ALA A 143 -37.25 34.96 -136.11
CA ALA A 143 -36.47 36.17 -135.81
C ALA A 143 -36.61 36.59 -134.34
N GLN A 144 -37.81 36.56 -133.78
CA GLN A 144 -38.05 36.85 -132.36
C GLN A 144 -37.39 35.84 -131.42
N LEU A 145 -37.38 34.54 -131.74
CA LEU A 145 -36.67 33.52 -130.96
C LEU A 145 -35.15 33.72 -131.01
N GLN A 146 -34.62 34.10 -132.16
CA GLN A 146 -33.18 34.39 -132.33
C GLN A 146 -32.75 35.67 -131.60
N GLU A 147 -33.64 36.67 -131.50
CA GLU A 147 -33.41 37.93 -130.77
C GLU A 147 -33.61 37.78 -129.25
N THR A 148 -34.64 37.04 -128.82
CA THR A 148 -34.95 36.82 -127.40
C THR A 148 -34.00 35.84 -126.72
N VAL A 149 -33.44 34.88 -127.47
CA VAL A 149 -32.42 33.95 -126.97
C VAL A 149 -31.23 33.92 -127.93
N SER A 150 -30.35 34.90 -127.78
CA SER A 150 -29.03 34.81 -128.42
C SER A 150 -28.30 33.53 -127.94
N LYS A 151 -27.74 32.75 -128.87
CA LYS A 151 -26.98 31.52 -128.57
C LYS A 151 -25.88 31.74 -127.51
N SER A 152 -25.27 32.93 -127.52
CA SER A 152 -24.29 33.37 -126.53
C SER A 152 -24.87 33.54 -125.12
N SER A 153 -26.14 33.94 -124.97
CA SER A 153 -26.82 34.04 -123.68
C SER A 153 -27.08 32.65 -123.08
N TYR A 154 -27.48 31.67 -123.90
CA TYR A 154 -27.67 30.28 -123.46
C TYR A 154 -26.35 29.62 -123.05
N GLU A 155 -25.29 29.78 -123.85
CA GLU A 155 -23.94 29.26 -123.52
C GLU A 155 -23.39 29.91 -122.24
N SER A 156 -23.61 31.21 -122.03
CA SER A 156 -23.25 31.91 -120.80
C SER A 156 -24.03 31.38 -119.58
N LEU A 157 -25.33 31.10 -119.75
CA LEU A 157 -26.15 30.53 -118.69
C LEU A 157 -25.74 29.08 -118.36
N GLN A 158 -25.39 28.27 -119.37
CA GLN A 158 -24.81 26.95 -119.15
C GLN A 158 -23.48 27.01 -118.40
N HIS A 159 -22.60 27.95 -118.76
CA HIS A 159 -21.34 28.14 -118.04
C HIS A 159 -21.56 28.56 -116.59
N GLN A 160 -22.48 29.51 -116.34
CA GLN A 160 -22.85 29.92 -114.98
C GLN A 160 -23.47 28.77 -114.17
N PHE A 161 -24.26 27.90 -114.82
CA PHE A 161 -24.81 26.72 -114.18
C PHE A 161 -23.71 25.73 -113.81
N ALA A 162 -22.78 25.44 -114.72
CA ALA A 162 -21.63 24.57 -114.46
C ALA A 162 -20.71 25.14 -113.35
N GLU A 163 -20.47 26.45 -113.32
CA GLU A 163 -19.73 27.11 -112.24
C GLU A 163 -20.45 27.00 -110.90
N LYS A 164 -21.77 27.22 -110.86
CA LYS A 164 -22.57 27.05 -109.64
C LYS A 164 -22.62 25.60 -109.18
N GLU A 165 -22.70 24.64 -110.10
CA GLU A 165 -22.65 23.22 -109.80
C GLU A 165 -21.29 22.83 -109.23
N HIS A 166 -20.19 23.32 -109.81
CA HIS A 166 -18.85 23.13 -109.26
C HIS A 166 -18.72 23.73 -107.86
N LEU A 167 -19.20 24.96 -107.66
CA LEU A 167 -19.19 25.62 -106.35
C LEU A 167 -20.06 24.87 -105.33
N ALA A 168 -21.22 24.35 -105.73
CA ALA A 168 -22.08 23.54 -104.88
C ALA A 168 -21.38 22.25 -104.45
N ASN A 169 -20.70 21.57 -105.39
CA ASN A 169 -19.90 20.37 -105.09
C ASN A 169 -18.73 20.68 -104.16
N GLU A 170 -18.02 21.79 -104.37
CA GLU A 170 -16.93 22.23 -103.49
C GLU A 170 -17.44 22.52 -102.08
N LEU A 171 -18.55 23.26 -101.95
CA LEU A 171 -19.19 23.53 -100.66
C LEU A 171 -19.66 22.23 -99.98
N GLN A 172 -20.18 21.26 -100.74
CA GLN A 172 -20.57 19.95 -100.20
C GLN A 172 -19.36 19.18 -99.67
N GLN A 173 -18.22 19.19 -100.37
CA GLN A 173 -16.98 18.57 -99.89
C GLN A 173 -16.42 19.29 -98.64
N GLN A 174 -16.48 20.62 -98.62
CA GLN A 174 -16.11 21.41 -97.44
C GLN A 174 -17.04 21.11 -96.24
N LEU A 175 -18.34 20.91 -96.47
CA LEU A 175 -19.29 20.53 -95.43
C LEU A 175 -19.00 19.12 -94.91
N ALA A 176 -18.75 18.16 -95.80
CA ALA A 176 -18.42 16.78 -95.44
C ALA A 176 -17.12 16.69 -94.63
N SER A 177 -16.07 17.41 -95.04
CA SER A 177 -14.80 17.48 -94.30
C SER A 177 -14.96 18.14 -92.92
N LYS A 178 -15.74 19.24 -92.83
CA LYS A 178 -16.07 19.86 -91.52
C LYS A 178 -16.88 18.92 -90.64
N SER A 179 -17.84 18.17 -91.19
CA SER A 179 -18.63 17.18 -90.45
C SER A 179 -17.73 16.08 -89.86
N SER A 180 -16.84 15.51 -90.68
CA SER A 180 -15.88 14.51 -90.23
C SER A 180 -14.93 15.04 -89.15
N ASN A 181 -14.45 16.28 -89.29
CA ASN A 181 -13.64 16.93 -88.26
C ASN A 181 -14.41 17.13 -86.95
N LEU A 182 -15.69 17.49 -87.03
CA LEU A 182 -16.55 17.69 -85.85
C LEU A 182 -16.77 16.36 -85.12
N GLU A 183 -17.06 15.28 -85.86
CA GLU A 183 -17.16 13.92 -85.30
C GLU A 183 -15.85 13.48 -84.62
N SER A 184 -14.70 13.71 -85.26
CA SER A 184 -13.40 13.43 -84.64
C SER A 184 -13.17 14.23 -83.36
N LEU A 185 -13.55 15.51 -83.34
CA LEU A 185 -13.39 16.36 -82.16
C LEU A 185 -14.35 15.95 -81.03
N GLN A 186 -15.56 15.52 -81.38
CA GLN A 186 -16.54 14.99 -80.45
C GLN A 186 -16.04 13.68 -79.82
N HIS A 187 -15.41 12.80 -80.59
CA HIS A 187 -14.76 11.59 -80.07
C HIS A 187 -13.63 11.93 -79.10
N GLN A 188 -12.72 12.85 -79.46
CA GLN A 188 -11.64 13.28 -78.58
C GLN A 188 -12.16 13.94 -77.28
N PHE A 189 -13.28 14.68 -77.36
CA PHE A 189 -13.92 15.24 -76.18
C PHE A 189 -14.47 14.15 -75.26
N ALA A 190 -15.16 13.14 -75.83
CA ALA A 190 -15.67 12.00 -75.07
C ALA A 190 -14.55 11.19 -74.40
N GLU A 191 -13.42 10.98 -75.08
CA GLU A 191 -12.24 10.32 -74.50
C GLU A 191 -11.66 11.13 -73.33
N LYS A 192 -11.53 12.45 -73.47
CA LYS A 192 -11.05 13.33 -72.40
C LYS A 192 -12.01 13.36 -71.22
N GLU A 193 -13.32 13.36 -71.47
CA GLU A 193 -14.34 13.29 -70.42
C GLU A 193 -14.26 11.96 -69.66
N HIS A 194 -14.10 10.84 -70.37
CA HIS A 194 -13.89 9.53 -69.75
C HIS A 194 -12.61 9.49 -68.91
N LEU A 195 -11.50 10.04 -69.42
CA LEU A 195 -10.24 10.15 -68.67
C LEU A 195 -10.38 11.02 -67.42
N ALA A 196 -11.06 12.17 -67.54
CA ALA A 196 -11.31 13.08 -66.41
C ALA A 196 -12.14 12.38 -65.33
N ASN A 197 -13.19 11.65 -65.72
CA ASN A 197 -14.00 10.85 -64.80
C ASN A 197 -13.16 9.75 -64.13
N GLY A 198 -12.28 9.08 -64.87
CA GLY A 198 -11.36 8.08 -64.31
C GLY A 198 -10.39 8.67 -63.29
N LEU A 199 -9.79 9.83 -63.59
CA LEU A 199 -8.92 10.55 -62.65
C LEU A 199 -9.68 11.02 -61.40
N GLN A 200 -10.92 11.49 -61.56
CA GLN A 200 -11.76 11.90 -60.43
C GLN A 200 -12.08 10.72 -59.51
N GLN A 201 -12.38 9.53 -60.06
CA GLN A 201 -12.59 8.33 -59.27
C GLN A 201 -11.31 7.88 -58.54
N GLN A 202 -10.16 7.94 -59.21
CA GLN A 202 -8.86 7.65 -58.58
C GLN A 202 -8.55 8.61 -57.43
N LEU A 203 -8.81 9.91 -57.61
CA LEU A 203 -8.62 10.91 -56.57
C LEU A 203 -9.53 10.65 -55.36
N ALA A 204 -10.80 10.32 -55.60
CA ALA A 204 -11.75 9.96 -54.55
C ALA A 204 -11.30 8.71 -53.77
N SER A 205 -10.82 7.67 -54.47
CA SER A 205 -10.26 6.47 -53.84
C SER A 205 -9.04 6.80 -52.99
N LYS A 206 -8.11 7.61 -53.49
CA LYS A 206 -6.92 8.02 -52.74
C LYS A 206 -7.24 8.90 -51.53
N SER A 207 -8.26 9.75 -51.64
CA SER A 207 -8.76 10.53 -50.49
C SER A 207 -9.30 9.61 -49.40
N SER A 208 -10.07 8.58 -49.77
CA SER A 208 -10.59 7.60 -48.81
C SER A 208 -9.48 6.77 -48.16
N ASP A 209 -8.47 6.35 -48.93
CA ASP A 209 -7.29 5.66 -48.42
C ASP A 209 -6.53 6.53 -47.39
N LEU A 210 -6.35 7.82 -47.70
CA LEU A 210 -5.69 8.78 -46.80
C LEU A 210 -6.46 8.98 -45.49
N GLU A 211 -7.80 9.11 -45.55
CA GLU A 211 -8.64 9.19 -44.35
C GLU A 211 -8.51 7.93 -43.48
N SER A 212 -8.51 6.74 -44.10
CA SER A 212 -8.30 5.48 -43.39
C SER A 212 -6.91 5.41 -42.73
N LEU A 213 -5.86 5.81 -43.44
CA LEU A 213 -4.50 5.84 -42.89
C LEU A 213 -4.36 6.85 -41.75
N GLN A 214 -5.00 8.02 -41.87
CA GLN A 214 -5.01 9.02 -40.82
C GLN A 214 -5.73 8.52 -39.57
N HIS A 215 -6.84 7.79 -39.74
CA HIS A 215 -7.53 7.14 -38.63
C HIS A 215 -6.64 6.09 -37.93
N GLN A 216 -6.00 5.21 -38.70
CA GLN A 216 -5.07 4.20 -38.16
C GLN A 216 -3.89 4.84 -37.43
N LEU A 217 -3.34 5.94 -37.94
CA LEU A 217 -2.28 6.68 -37.28
C LEU A 217 -2.75 7.21 -35.91
N GLY A 218 -3.95 7.81 -35.86
CA GLY A 218 -4.53 8.29 -34.61
C GLY A 218 -4.76 7.17 -33.58
N GLU A 219 -5.21 5.98 -34.01
CA GLU A 219 -5.32 4.81 -33.12
C GLU A 219 -3.96 4.36 -32.58
N LYS A 220 -2.92 4.34 -33.42
CA LYS A 220 -1.55 3.99 -33.02
C LYS A 220 -0.96 5.02 -32.06
N GLU A 221 -1.19 6.30 -32.28
CA GLU A 221 -0.79 7.37 -31.37
C GLU A 221 -1.49 7.24 -30.01
N HIS A 222 -2.79 6.99 -30.00
CA HIS A 222 -3.54 6.76 -28.76
C HIS A 222 -3.00 5.53 -28.01
N TRP A 223 -2.72 4.43 -28.71
CA TRP A 223 -2.13 3.24 -28.10
C TRP A 223 -0.72 3.49 -27.55
N ALA A 224 0.13 4.21 -28.29
CA ALA A 224 1.47 4.59 -27.84
C ALA A 224 1.42 5.46 -26.58
N ASN A 225 0.50 6.43 -26.53
CA ASN A 225 0.26 7.25 -25.34
C ASN A 225 -0.20 6.40 -24.15
N GLY A 226 -1.09 5.43 -24.39
CA GLY A 226 -1.53 4.47 -23.36
C GLY A 226 -0.37 3.65 -22.80
N LEU A 227 0.51 3.13 -23.65
CA LEU A 227 1.72 2.43 -23.20
C LEU A 227 2.68 3.33 -22.43
N GLN A 228 2.86 4.58 -22.86
CA GLN A 228 3.71 5.54 -22.16
C GLN A 228 3.18 5.83 -20.75
N GLN A 229 1.87 5.99 -20.58
CA GLN A 229 1.25 6.15 -19.26
C GLN A 229 1.41 4.90 -18.39
N GLN A 230 1.25 3.70 -18.96
CA GLN A 230 1.51 2.45 -18.23
C GLN A 230 2.96 2.33 -17.79
N LEU A 231 3.91 2.70 -18.65
CA LEU A 231 5.34 2.70 -18.32
C LEU A 231 5.65 3.69 -17.18
N ALA A 232 5.08 4.90 -17.23
CA ALA A 232 5.23 5.89 -16.17
C ALA A 232 4.66 5.40 -14.83
N SER A 233 3.47 4.78 -14.85
CA SER A 233 2.87 4.16 -13.66
C SER A 233 3.75 3.06 -13.09
N LYS A 234 4.28 2.16 -13.94
CA LYS A 234 5.17 1.08 -13.51
C LYS A 234 6.51 1.59 -12.97
N SER A 235 7.04 2.68 -13.52
CA SER A 235 8.22 3.35 -13.00
C SER A 235 7.98 3.87 -11.59
N SER A 236 6.84 4.53 -11.36
CA SER A 236 6.47 5.02 -10.02
C SER A 236 6.24 3.89 -9.02
N ASP A 237 5.60 2.79 -9.42
CA ASP A 237 5.45 1.59 -8.60
C ASP A 237 6.82 1.02 -8.20
N LEU A 238 7.78 0.96 -9.13
CA LEU A 238 9.15 0.49 -8.88
C LEU A 238 9.90 1.39 -7.90
N GLU A 239 9.81 2.72 -8.05
CA GLU A 239 10.40 3.67 -7.11
C GLU A 239 9.84 3.50 -5.70
N SER A 240 8.51 3.33 -5.57
CA SER A 240 7.86 3.06 -4.28
C SER A 240 8.34 1.74 -3.66
N LEU A 241 8.44 0.68 -4.45
CA LEU A 241 8.92 -0.61 -3.98
C LEU A 241 10.39 -0.56 -3.55
N GLN A 242 11.22 0.19 -4.28
CA GLN A 242 12.62 0.42 -3.93
C GLN A 242 12.75 1.17 -2.59
N HIS A 243 11.90 2.17 -2.34
CA HIS A 243 11.86 2.88 -1.06
C HIS A 243 11.46 1.94 0.09
N GLN A 244 10.41 1.12 -0.10
CA GLN A 244 9.98 0.14 0.91
C GLN A 244 11.08 -0.89 1.20
N PHE A 245 11.81 -1.33 0.19
CA PHE A 245 12.95 -2.24 0.37
C PHE A 245 14.05 -1.59 1.22
N ALA A 246 14.42 -0.34 0.92
CA ALA A 246 15.42 0.41 1.68
C ALA A 246 15.00 0.62 3.15
N GLU A 247 13.72 0.91 3.42
CA GLU A 247 13.20 1.00 4.80
C GLU A 247 13.29 -0.34 5.54
N LYS A 248 12.95 -1.46 4.86
CA LYS A 248 13.06 -2.80 5.45
C LYS A 248 14.50 -3.17 5.73
N GLU A 249 15.43 -2.83 4.84
CA GLU A 249 16.87 -3.03 5.05
C GLU A 249 17.39 -2.23 6.25
N HIS A 250 16.99 -0.95 6.38
CA HIS A 250 17.32 -0.14 7.55
C HIS A 250 16.78 -0.76 8.85
N CYS A 251 15.51 -1.17 8.87
CA CYS A 251 14.91 -1.82 10.04
C CYS A 251 15.61 -3.14 10.40
N ALA A 252 15.98 -3.95 9.41
CA ALA A 252 16.73 -5.18 9.64
C ALA A 252 18.11 -4.90 10.26
N ASN A 253 18.82 -3.88 9.77
CA ASN A 253 20.10 -3.45 10.34
C ASN A 253 19.95 -2.95 11.79
N GLU A 254 18.89 -2.19 12.08
CA GLU A 254 18.61 -1.72 13.44
C GLU A 254 18.32 -2.89 14.40
N LEU A 255 17.51 -3.86 13.97
CA LEU A 255 17.25 -5.09 14.75
C LEU A 255 18.53 -5.91 14.97
N GLN A 256 19.41 -5.99 13.97
CA GLN A 256 20.70 -6.67 14.10
C GLN A 256 21.61 -5.97 15.13
N GLN A 257 21.65 -4.63 15.14
CA GLN A 257 22.40 -3.88 16.14
C GLN A 257 21.83 -4.06 17.55
N GLN A 258 20.49 -4.06 17.70
CA GLN A 258 19.84 -4.34 18.98
C GLN A 258 20.16 -5.75 19.47
N LEU A 259 20.16 -6.75 18.59
CA LEU A 259 20.53 -8.12 18.94
C LEU A 259 21.99 -8.21 19.40
N ALA A 260 22.90 -7.54 18.71
CA ALA A 260 24.32 -7.49 19.10
C ALA A 260 24.50 -6.82 20.48
N SER A 261 23.80 -5.71 20.75
CA SER A 261 23.81 -5.06 22.06
C SER A 261 23.30 -6.00 23.15
N LYS A 262 22.19 -6.71 22.91
CA LYS A 262 21.63 -7.66 23.88
C LYS A 262 22.53 -8.87 24.12
N SER A 263 23.26 -9.32 23.09
CA SER A 263 24.27 -10.37 23.24
C SER A 263 25.40 -9.91 24.16
N SER A 264 25.90 -8.69 23.98
CA SER A 264 26.93 -8.10 24.85
C SER A 264 26.44 -7.94 26.30
N ASP A 265 25.19 -7.47 26.48
CA ASP A 265 24.57 -7.39 27.81
C ASP A 265 24.50 -8.77 28.50
N LEU A 266 24.14 -9.81 27.75
CA LEU A 266 24.07 -11.19 28.24
C LEU A 266 25.46 -11.73 28.64
N GLU A 267 26.49 -11.49 27.82
CA GLU A 267 27.87 -11.88 28.15
C GLU A 267 28.36 -11.20 29.44
N SER A 268 28.06 -9.91 29.60
CA SER A 268 28.37 -9.15 30.82
C SER A 268 27.65 -9.71 32.05
N LEU A 269 26.34 -10.01 31.94
CA LEU A 269 25.57 -10.64 33.01
C LEU A 269 26.11 -12.04 33.36
N GLN A 270 26.51 -12.82 32.35
CA GLN A 270 27.10 -14.14 32.56
C GLN A 270 28.43 -14.05 33.30
N HIS A 271 29.27 -13.06 32.98
CA HIS A 271 30.50 -12.78 33.73
C HIS A 271 30.21 -12.40 35.18
N GLN A 272 29.27 -11.48 35.41
CA GLN A 272 28.86 -11.09 36.77
C GLN A 272 28.32 -12.26 37.58
N LEU A 273 27.55 -13.16 36.95
CA LEU A 273 27.08 -14.38 37.60
C LEU A 273 28.24 -15.28 38.01
N GLY A 274 29.22 -15.48 37.13
CA GLY A 274 30.43 -16.25 37.44
C GLY A 274 31.25 -15.67 38.60
N GLU A 275 31.39 -14.34 38.68
CA GLU A 275 32.04 -13.68 39.82
C GLU A 275 31.27 -13.90 41.13
N LYS A 276 29.94 -13.82 41.09
CA LYS A 276 29.09 -14.08 42.26
C LYS A 276 29.17 -15.53 42.71
N GLU A 277 29.19 -16.49 41.79
CA GLU A 277 29.41 -17.90 42.09
C GLU A 277 30.78 -18.14 42.72
N HIS A 278 31.84 -17.52 42.19
CA HIS A 278 33.17 -17.60 42.79
C HIS A 278 33.18 -17.06 44.23
N TRP A 279 32.58 -15.89 44.47
CA TRP A 279 32.50 -15.30 45.79
C TRP A 279 31.66 -16.14 46.77
N ALA A 280 30.56 -16.74 46.30
CA ALA A 280 29.76 -17.65 47.11
C ALA A 280 30.57 -18.89 47.53
N ASN A 281 31.34 -19.48 46.60
CA ASN A 281 32.24 -20.60 46.90
C ASN A 281 33.33 -20.21 47.91
N GLU A 282 33.92 -19.04 47.77
CA GLU A 282 34.92 -18.51 48.70
C GLU A 282 34.34 -18.36 50.11
N LEU A 283 33.16 -17.75 50.25
CA LEU A 283 32.46 -17.67 51.53
C LEU A 283 32.14 -19.04 52.12
N GLN A 284 31.74 -20.00 51.29
CA GLN A 284 31.46 -21.36 51.74
C GLN A 284 32.71 -22.03 52.29
N GLN A 285 33.88 -21.84 51.65
CA GLN A 285 35.15 -22.35 52.19
C GLN A 285 35.54 -21.66 53.50
N GLN A 286 35.37 -20.34 53.61
CA GLN A 286 35.63 -19.64 54.87
C GLN A 286 34.71 -20.11 55.99
N LEU A 287 33.43 -20.38 55.70
CA LEU A 287 32.49 -20.93 56.66
C LEU A 287 32.91 -22.34 57.12
N ALA A 288 33.34 -23.20 56.20
CA ALA A 288 33.84 -24.53 56.53
C ALA A 288 35.11 -24.47 57.40
N SER A 289 36.04 -23.58 57.06
CA SER A 289 37.25 -23.30 57.86
C SER A 289 36.89 -22.86 59.28
N LYS A 290 35.98 -21.89 59.42
CA LYS A 290 35.51 -21.42 60.74
C LYS A 290 34.76 -22.49 61.53
N SER A 291 34.02 -23.37 60.87
CA SER A 291 33.39 -24.53 61.51
C SER A 291 34.44 -25.47 62.09
N SER A 292 35.50 -25.76 61.33
CA SER A 292 36.61 -26.59 61.81
C SER A 292 37.37 -25.94 62.98
N ASP A 293 37.59 -24.62 62.94
CA ASP A 293 38.18 -23.86 64.06
C ASP A 293 37.32 -23.99 65.33
N LEU A 294 35.99 -23.87 65.19
CA LEU A 294 35.05 -24.00 66.30
C LEU A 294 35.05 -25.40 66.91
N GLU A 295 35.06 -26.45 66.07
CA GLU A 295 35.16 -27.84 66.54
C GLU A 295 36.47 -28.07 67.32
N SER A 296 37.59 -27.54 66.83
CA SER A 296 38.89 -27.59 67.52
C SER A 296 38.85 -26.87 68.87
N LEU A 297 38.27 -25.67 68.92
CA LEU A 297 38.10 -24.92 70.17
C LEU A 297 37.16 -25.64 71.15
N GLN A 298 36.08 -26.26 70.68
CA GLN A 298 35.21 -27.09 71.51
C GLN A 298 35.95 -28.29 72.09
N HIS A 299 36.80 -28.96 71.29
CA HIS A 299 37.64 -30.05 71.77
C HIS A 299 38.60 -29.58 72.86
N GLN A 300 39.31 -28.47 72.62
CA GLN A 300 40.22 -27.88 73.61
C GLN A 300 39.50 -27.46 74.90
N LEU A 301 38.29 -26.90 74.78
CA LEU A 301 37.48 -26.57 75.94
C LEU A 301 37.14 -27.83 76.75
N GLY A 302 36.72 -28.91 76.10
CA GLY A 302 36.45 -30.20 76.74
C GLY A 302 37.69 -30.80 77.44
N GLU A 303 38.87 -30.70 76.82
CA GLU A 303 40.12 -31.11 77.46
C GLU A 303 40.43 -30.28 78.71
N LYS A 304 40.23 -28.96 78.66
CA LYS A 304 40.43 -28.07 79.81
C LYS A 304 39.42 -28.34 80.92
N GLU A 305 38.16 -28.60 80.59
CA GLU A 305 37.13 -29.00 81.55
C GLU A 305 37.50 -30.31 82.24
N SER A 306 37.97 -31.31 81.48
CA SER A 306 38.45 -32.58 82.05
C SER A 306 39.68 -32.38 82.94
N ALA A 307 40.62 -31.50 82.56
CA ALA A 307 41.78 -31.18 83.38
C ALA A 307 41.39 -30.47 84.69
N ILE A 308 40.43 -29.53 84.63
CA ILE A 308 39.86 -28.88 85.82
C ILE A 308 39.19 -29.90 86.73
N ALA A 309 38.37 -30.81 86.19
CA ALA A 309 37.74 -31.87 86.97
C ALA A 309 38.77 -32.77 87.67
N SER A 310 39.85 -33.13 86.96
CA SER A 310 40.97 -33.90 87.55
C SER A 310 41.68 -33.12 88.66
N LEU A 311 41.95 -31.82 88.46
CA LEU A 311 42.57 -30.98 89.49
C LEU A 311 41.65 -30.80 90.71
N GLN A 312 40.35 -30.65 90.50
CA GLN A 312 39.36 -30.60 91.58
C GLN A 312 39.33 -31.90 92.37
N GLN A 313 39.39 -33.05 91.68
CA GLN A 313 39.48 -34.36 92.34
C GLN A 313 40.78 -34.49 93.15
N GLN A 314 41.93 -34.11 92.56
CA GLN A 314 43.21 -34.10 93.27
C GLN A 314 43.15 -33.21 94.51
N PHE A 315 42.64 -31.99 94.38
CA PHE A 315 42.47 -31.07 95.51
C PHE A 315 41.56 -31.65 96.59
N ALA A 316 40.46 -32.31 96.22
CA ALA A 316 39.58 -32.99 97.18
C ALA A 316 40.30 -34.14 97.90
N THR A 317 41.08 -34.96 97.18
CA THR A 317 41.87 -36.04 97.79
C THR A 317 42.98 -35.52 98.70
N GLU A 318 43.68 -34.45 98.30
CA GLU A 318 44.74 -33.84 99.10
C GLU A 318 44.17 -33.16 100.35
N LYS A 319 43.03 -32.49 100.21
CA LYS A 319 42.26 -31.97 101.36
C LYS A 319 41.89 -33.09 102.33
N GLN A 320 41.35 -34.21 101.85
CA GLN A 320 41.01 -35.37 102.69
C GLN A 320 42.25 -35.97 103.37
N ASN A 321 43.38 -36.05 102.65
CA ASN A 321 44.65 -36.53 103.20
C ASN A 321 45.17 -35.58 104.30
N LEU A 322 45.14 -34.27 104.06
CA LEU A 322 45.50 -33.26 105.08
C LEU A 322 44.57 -33.31 106.30
N GLU A 323 43.26 -33.47 106.11
CA GLU A 323 42.31 -33.68 107.21
C GLU A 323 42.64 -34.95 107.99
N SER A 324 42.99 -36.04 107.30
CA SER A 324 43.40 -37.30 107.93
C SER A 324 44.73 -37.15 108.69
N GLN A 325 45.73 -36.47 108.11
CA GLN A 325 47.01 -36.18 108.76
C GLN A 325 46.84 -35.26 109.98
N LEU A 326 45.96 -34.25 109.91
CA LEU A 326 45.61 -33.42 111.07
C LEU A 326 44.96 -34.25 112.17
N GLN A 327 44.07 -35.18 111.82
CA GLN A 327 43.43 -36.08 112.77
C GLN A 327 44.44 -37.05 113.41
N GLU A 328 45.47 -37.48 112.69
CA GLU A 328 46.51 -38.40 113.17
C GLU A 328 47.60 -37.69 114.00
N THR A 329 48.11 -36.54 113.53
CA THR A 329 49.17 -35.77 114.20
C THR A 329 48.68 -34.96 115.40
N VAL A 330 47.42 -34.53 115.37
CA VAL A 330 46.72 -33.93 116.52
C VAL A 330 45.60 -34.89 116.91
N SER A 331 45.97 -36.09 117.35
CA SER A 331 44.97 -36.96 117.98
C SER A 331 44.34 -36.18 119.13
N LYS A 332 43.02 -36.06 119.11
CA LYS A 332 42.26 -35.36 120.15
C LYS A 332 42.66 -35.86 121.56
N SER A 333 42.99 -37.14 121.67
CA SER A 333 43.53 -37.76 122.88
C SER A 333 44.92 -37.22 123.28
N SER A 334 45.83 -36.95 122.34
CA SER A 334 47.15 -36.38 122.67
C SER A 334 47.03 -34.92 123.10
N TYR A 335 46.12 -34.14 122.51
CA TYR A 335 45.87 -32.77 122.94
C TYR A 335 45.17 -32.72 124.31
N GLU A 336 44.18 -33.58 124.53
CA GLU A 336 43.52 -33.75 125.84
C GLU A 336 44.49 -34.24 126.91
N ALA A 337 45.39 -35.17 126.58
CA ALA A 337 46.45 -35.63 127.49
C ALA A 337 47.44 -34.52 127.86
N LEU A 338 47.87 -33.70 126.89
CA LEU A 338 48.72 -32.53 127.14
C LEU A 338 48.01 -31.46 127.98
N GLN A 339 46.71 -31.23 127.76
CA GLN A 339 45.93 -30.32 128.62
C GLN A 339 45.80 -30.86 130.05
N GLN A 340 45.58 -32.16 130.20
CA GLN A 340 45.50 -32.80 131.51
C GLN A 340 46.86 -32.74 132.23
N GLU A 341 47.96 -33.02 131.53
CA GLU A 341 49.31 -32.91 132.09
C GLU A 341 49.61 -31.46 132.50
N LEU A 342 49.22 -30.46 131.70
CA LEU A 342 49.40 -29.05 132.04
C LEU A 342 48.55 -28.64 133.25
N ALA A 343 47.32 -29.17 133.38
CA ALA A 343 46.47 -28.96 134.55
C ALA A 343 47.05 -29.62 135.82
N GLU A 344 47.59 -30.84 135.71
CA GLU A 344 48.27 -31.54 136.79
C GLU A 344 49.55 -30.81 137.22
N LYS A 345 50.36 -30.34 136.27
CA LYS A 345 51.55 -29.52 136.53
C LYS A 345 51.16 -28.18 137.15
N SER A 346 50.09 -27.55 136.69
CA SER A 346 49.52 -26.32 137.28
C SER A 346 49.10 -26.55 138.73
N SER A 347 48.40 -27.65 139.01
CA SER A 347 48.02 -28.03 140.38
C SER A 347 49.24 -28.32 141.25
N ALA A 348 50.25 -29.02 140.71
CA ALA A 348 51.51 -29.28 141.40
C ALA A 348 52.28 -27.99 141.72
N ILE A 349 52.33 -27.04 140.78
CA ILE A 349 52.92 -25.72 140.99
C ILE A 349 52.14 -24.95 142.06
N GLY A 350 50.80 -25.00 142.04
CA GLY A 350 49.96 -24.41 143.08
C GLY A 350 50.23 -25.01 144.46
N ASN A 351 50.35 -26.34 144.55
CA ASN A 351 50.72 -27.02 145.80
C ASN A 351 52.13 -26.64 146.27
N LEU A 352 53.11 -26.56 145.36
CA LEU A 352 54.46 -26.11 145.68
C LEU A 352 54.48 -24.64 146.15
N GLN A 353 53.62 -23.78 145.58
CA GLN A 353 53.43 -22.41 146.05
C GLN A 353 52.84 -22.39 147.47
N VAL A 354 51.83 -23.22 147.77
CA VAL A 354 51.27 -23.35 149.13
C VAL A 354 52.35 -23.83 150.10
N GLN A 355 53.11 -24.87 149.75
CA GLN A 355 54.23 -25.35 150.58
C GLN A 355 55.32 -24.29 150.79
N LEU A 356 55.63 -23.50 149.76
CA LEU A 356 56.53 -22.36 149.89
C LEU A 356 55.98 -21.31 150.86
N THR A 357 54.68 -21.00 150.82
CA THR A 357 54.08 -20.05 151.77
C THR A 357 54.08 -20.59 153.21
N GLU A 358 53.81 -21.87 153.40
CA GLU A 358 53.89 -22.52 154.71
C GLU A 358 55.32 -22.50 155.27
N PHE A 359 56.32 -22.83 154.45
CA PHE A 359 57.72 -22.78 154.84
C PHE A 359 58.17 -21.36 155.24
N HIS A 360 57.74 -20.33 154.49
CA HIS A 360 58.00 -18.94 154.87
C HIS A 360 57.32 -18.58 156.20
N SER A 361 56.07 -19.02 156.44
CA SER A 361 55.39 -18.76 157.71
C SER A 361 56.09 -19.42 158.91
N LEU A 362 56.60 -20.64 158.75
CA LEU A 362 57.37 -21.34 159.79
C LEU A 362 58.71 -20.65 160.05
N LYS A 363 59.36 -20.14 159.01
CA LYS A 363 60.61 -19.36 159.13
C LYS A 363 60.40 -18.05 159.89
N ASP A 364 59.28 -17.37 159.68
CA ASP A 364 58.93 -16.15 160.42
C ASP A 364 58.63 -16.45 161.89
N GLN A 365 57.93 -17.56 162.18
CA GLN A 365 57.71 -18.02 163.55
C GLN A 365 59.01 -18.36 164.29
N LEU A 366 59.96 -19.00 163.62
CA LEU A 366 61.29 -19.32 164.17
C LEU A 366 62.11 -18.05 164.46
N SER A 367 62.00 -17.04 163.59
CA SER A 367 62.65 -15.74 163.79
C SER A 367 62.06 -15.00 165.01
N GLN A 368 60.75 -15.10 165.23
CA GLN A 368 60.09 -14.55 166.43
C GLN A 368 60.45 -15.32 167.71
N SER A 369 60.64 -16.64 167.67
CA SER A 369 61.05 -17.41 168.86
C SER A 369 62.50 -17.12 169.24
N ALA A 370 63.39 -16.95 168.27
CA ALA A 370 64.78 -16.55 168.51
C ALA A 370 64.86 -15.16 169.17
N ALA A 371 64.03 -14.20 168.73
CA ALA A 371 63.94 -12.89 169.35
C ALA A 371 63.45 -12.93 170.81
N LYS A 372 62.53 -13.84 171.15
CA LYS A 372 62.07 -14.06 172.54
C LYS A 372 63.16 -14.66 173.44
N GLN A 373 64.00 -15.54 172.89
CA GLN A 373 65.08 -16.20 173.64
C GLN A 373 66.18 -15.22 174.06
N LEU A 374 66.60 -14.34 173.16
CA LEU A 374 67.57 -13.27 173.45
C LEU A 374 67.08 -12.32 174.55
N ASN A 375 65.78 -12.05 174.58
CA ASN A 375 65.18 -11.17 175.59
C ASN A 375 65.15 -11.83 176.99
N TYR A 376 65.01 -13.16 177.05
CA TYR A 376 65.07 -13.91 178.31
C TYR A 376 66.48 -13.98 178.90
N GLU A 377 67.51 -14.12 178.05
CA GLU A 377 68.92 -14.11 178.46
C GLU A 377 69.36 -12.74 179.02
N ALA A 378 68.89 -11.64 178.42
CA ALA A 378 69.15 -10.28 178.91
C ALA A 378 68.61 -10.05 180.32
N LEU A 379 67.37 -10.52 180.59
CA LEU A 379 66.72 -10.39 181.91
C LEU A 379 67.41 -11.23 182.99
N GLN A 380 68.00 -12.37 182.61
CA GLN A 380 68.73 -13.24 183.53
C GLN A 380 70.06 -12.65 183.99
N GLN A 381 70.75 -11.89 183.11
CA GLN A 381 71.97 -11.17 183.49
C GLN A 381 71.69 -10.04 184.49
N GLU A 382 70.60 -9.28 184.29
CA GLU A 382 70.22 -8.18 185.18
C GLU A 382 69.90 -8.67 186.61
N SER A 383 69.22 -9.81 186.73
CA SER A 383 68.96 -10.46 188.02
C SER A 383 70.25 -10.88 188.75
N GLN A 384 71.26 -11.38 188.02
CA GLN A 384 72.54 -11.77 188.61
C GLN A 384 73.37 -10.58 189.10
N GLU A 385 73.29 -9.43 188.43
CA GLU A 385 73.92 -8.20 188.89
C GLU A 385 73.28 -7.68 190.18
N GLN A 386 71.95 -7.73 190.30
CA GLN A 386 71.26 -7.37 191.54
C GLN A 386 71.62 -8.28 192.73
N LEU A 387 71.92 -9.55 192.49
CA LEU A 387 72.38 -10.47 193.53
C LEU A 387 73.79 -10.12 194.05
N LYS A 388 74.68 -9.62 193.18
CA LYS A 388 76.02 -9.17 193.58
C LYS A 388 75.96 -7.92 194.46
N THR A 389 75.09 -6.97 194.15
CA THR A 389 74.95 -5.73 194.93
C THR A 389 74.37 -5.98 196.33
N ILE A 390 73.41 -6.90 196.46
CA ILE A 390 72.86 -7.30 197.77
C ILE A 390 73.92 -7.99 198.65
N LYS A 391 74.82 -8.78 198.05
CA LYS A 391 75.90 -9.46 198.78
C LYS A 391 76.92 -8.47 199.34
N ALA A 392 77.31 -7.46 198.55
CA ALA A 392 78.23 -6.40 198.97
C ALA A 392 77.68 -5.53 200.13
N LEU A 393 76.37 -5.23 200.12
CA LEU A 393 75.73 -4.47 201.20
C LEU A 393 75.64 -5.27 202.51
N ARG A 394 75.54 -6.61 202.45
CA ARG A 394 75.58 -7.47 203.64
C ARG A 394 76.96 -7.52 204.29
N GLU A 395 78.04 -7.48 203.52
CA GLU A 395 79.41 -7.44 204.05
C GLU A 395 79.72 -6.12 204.78
N GLN A 396 79.17 -4.99 204.30
CA GLN A 396 79.30 -3.71 205.00
C GLN A 396 78.54 -3.66 206.33
N LEU A 397 77.39 -4.35 206.44
CA LEU A 397 76.64 -4.45 207.70
C LEU A 397 77.37 -5.29 208.77
N VAL A 398 78.09 -6.34 208.36
CA VAL A 398 78.90 -7.17 209.27
C VAL A 398 80.09 -6.40 209.83
N GLN A 399 80.69 -5.50 209.05
CA GLN A 399 81.76 -4.62 209.56
C GLN A 399 81.25 -3.59 210.57
N MET A 400 80.00 -3.13 210.47
CA MET A 400 79.40 -2.23 211.48
C MET A 400 79.04 -2.94 212.81
N GLN A 401 78.83 -4.26 212.81
CA GLN A 401 78.54 -5.03 214.03
C GLN A 401 79.78 -5.49 214.79
N ALA A 402 80.95 -5.60 214.15
CA ALA A 402 82.19 -6.01 214.79
C ALA A 402 82.86 -4.90 215.64
N VAL A 403 82.54 -3.62 215.39
CA VAL A 403 83.11 -2.48 216.14
C VAL A 403 82.31 -2.16 217.42
N ALA A 404 81.10 -2.71 217.57
CA ALA A 404 80.28 -2.55 218.78
C ALA A 404 80.60 -3.57 219.90
N GLY A 405 81.44 -4.59 219.65
CA GLY A 405 81.66 -5.73 220.55
C GLY A 405 82.95 -5.74 221.39
N ILE A 406 83.90 -4.83 221.17
CA ILE A 406 85.18 -4.80 221.93
C ILE A 406 85.29 -3.50 222.75
N GLY A 407 84.16 -3.14 223.37
CA GLY A 407 84.10 -2.28 224.56
C GLY A 407 83.97 -3.07 225.87
N GLU A 408 83.83 -4.40 225.84
CA GLU A 408 83.43 -5.18 227.03
C GLU A 408 84.51 -6.11 227.64
N ALA A 409 85.69 -6.30 227.01
CA ALA A 409 86.63 -7.34 227.48
C ALA A 409 87.93 -6.84 228.17
N TYR A 410 88.28 -5.54 228.12
CA TYR A 410 89.52 -5.05 228.76
C TYR A 410 89.31 -3.91 229.75
N LEU A 411 88.28 -4.02 230.58
CA LEU A 411 88.14 -3.21 231.80
C LEU A 411 88.21 -4.02 233.11
N ASN A 412 88.47 -5.34 233.15
CA ASN A 412 88.75 -6.01 234.45
C ASN A 412 89.35 -7.42 234.34
N LYS A 413 90.68 -7.54 234.51
CA LYS A 413 91.33 -8.42 235.52
C LYS A 413 92.86 -8.28 235.54
N TRP A 414 93.29 -7.10 235.99
CA TRP A 414 94.42 -6.96 236.92
C TRP A 414 93.98 -7.43 238.33
N ARG A 415 93.78 -8.74 238.53
CA ARG A 415 93.75 -9.38 239.86
C ARG A 415 94.20 -10.84 239.75
N ARG A 416 95.33 -11.09 240.43
CA ARG A 416 96.18 -12.29 240.68
C ARG A 416 95.45 -13.55 241.21
N PRO A 417 96.15 -14.68 241.50
CA PRO A 417 97.58 -15.01 241.31
C PRO A 417 97.87 -16.13 240.33
#